data_AF-A0A1E8PNK6-F1
#
_entry.id   AF-A0A1E8PNK6-F1
#
_cell.length_a   1.000
_cell.length_b   1.000
_cell.length_c   1.000
_cell.angle_alpha   90.00
_cell.angle_beta   90.00
_cell.angle_gamma   90.00
#
_symmetry.space_group_name_H-M   'P 1'
#
loop_
_entity.id
_entity.type
_entity.pdbx_description
1 polymer ?
#
loop_
_entity_poly.entity_id
_entity_poly.type
_entity_poly.pdbx_seq_one_letter_code
_entity_poly.pdbx_strand_id
1 'polypeptide(L)'
;MQAGAQTGRLFDGLARAPPLALELSSTVGAVTAAGRAEGRKQLLVLQPGLSAAASAVGIKVLSAPLPARRLSWREVANWRELHQAAKKNRAGMLGMSTLTS
;
A
#
# COMPACT_ATOMS: atom_id res chain seq x y z
N MET A 1 51.84 -1.12 15.50
CA MET A 1 50.90 -0.22 14.78
C MET A 1 51.19 1.21 15.22
N GLN A 2 51.38 2.14 14.29
CA GLN A 2 51.60 3.55 14.60
C GLN A 2 50.24 4.21 14.88
N ALA A 3 50.08 4.82 16.06
CA ALA A 3 48.87 5.58 16.37
C ALA A 3 48.75 6.75 15.39
N GLY A 4 47.68 6.76 14.58
CA GLY A 4 47.43 7.81 13.58
C GLY A 4 47.64 7.41 12.12
N ALA A 5 48.03 6.16 11.82
CA ALA A 5 47.99 5.67 10.44
C ALA A 5 46.53 5.62 9.94
N GLN A 6 46.15 6.50 9.01
CA GLN A 6 44.83 6.46 8.39
C GLN A 6 44.72 5.22 7.50
N THR A 7 43.96 4.22 7.95
CA THR A 7 43.79 2.93 7.26
C THR A 7 42.65 2.93 6.23
N GLY A 8 42.14 4.10 5.84
CA GLY A 8 41.09 4.21 4.85
C GLY A 8 40.62 5.65 4.63
N ARG A 9 40.09 5.91 3.43
CA ARG A 9 39.45 7.19 3.07
C ARG A 9 37.96 6.96 2.90
N LEU A 10 37.15 7.73 3.62
CA LEU A 10 35.71 7.78 3.37
C LEU A 10 35.49 8.54 2.07
N PHE A 11 34.82 7.91 1.10
CA PHE A 11 34.39 8.56 -0.12
C PHE A 11 33.04 9.21 0.11
N ASP A 12 32.95 10.52 -0.08
CA ASP A 12 31.66 11.21 -0.12
C ASP A 12 30.86 10.75 -1.35
N GLY A 13 29.55 10.58 -1.18
CA GLY A 13 28.64 10.14 -2.23
C GLY A 13 28.30 8.65 -2.25
N LEU A 14 28.92 7.83 -1.39
CA LEU A 14 28.44 6.46 -1.14
C LEU A 14 27.31 6.49 -0.11
N ALA A 15 26.26 5.70 -0.35
CA ALA A 15 25.17 5.51 0.61
C ALA A 15 25.77 4.99 1.92
N ARG A 16 25.69 5.82 2.98
CA ARG A 16 26.34 5.53 4.29
C ARG A 16 25.55 4.51 5.11
N ALA A 17 24.34 4.18 4.68
CA ALA A 17 23.45 3.19 5.27
C ALA A 17 22.53 2.61 4.19
N PRO A 18 21.91 1.43 4.45
CA PRO A 18 20.95 0.85 3.51
C PRO A 18 19.76 1.79 3.23
N PRO A 19 19.13 1.68 2.05
CA PRO A 19 17.95 2.48 1.71
C PRO A 19 16.82 2.22 2.70
N LEU A 20 16.12 3.28 3.10
CA LEU A 20 14.93 3.21 3.95
C LEU A 20 13.69 3.28 3.07
N ALA A 21 12.73 2.38 3.29
CA ALA A 21 11.43 2.41 2.61
C ALA A 21 10.33 2.77 3.62
N LEU A 22 9.57 3.83 3.32
CA LEU A 22 8.46 4.32 4.15
C LEU A 22 7.16 4.20 3.36
N GLU A 23 6.11 3.63 3.98
CA GLU A 23 4.80 3.56 3.34
C GLU A 23 4.10 4.91 3.43
N LEU A 24 3.75 5.48 2.27
CA LEU A 24 3.00 6.73 2.17
C LEU A 24 1.51 6.49 2.17
N SER A 25 1.07 5.51 1.37
CA SER A 25 -0.34 5.15 1.25
C SER A 25 -0.48 3.71 0.77
N SER A 26 -1.65 3.13 1.07
CA SER A 26 -2.09 1.88 0.48
C SER A 26 -3.54 1.96 0.06
N THR A 27 -3.86 1.33 -1.07
CA THR A 27 -5.21 1.22 -1.59
C THR A 27 -5.53 -0.24 -1.89
N VAL A 28 -6.80 -0.60 -1.75
CA VAL A 28 -7.33 -1.91 -2.13
C VAL A 28 -8.32 -1.69 -3.26
N GLY A 29 -8.09 -2.35 -4.38
CA GLY A 29 -8.94 -2.29 -5.57
C GLY A 29 -10.18 -3.16 -5.43
N ALA A 30 -11.03 -3.08 -6.45
CA ALA A 30 -12.25 -3.89 -6.52
C ALA A 30 -11.94 -5.39 -6.55
N VAL A 31 -12.85 -6.18 -6.00
CA VAL A 31 -12.77 -7.65 -6.04
C VAL A 31 -13.03 -8.12 -7.47
N THR A 32 -12.08 -8.89 -8.01
CA THR A 32 -12.20 -9.55 -9.31
C THR A 32 -13.18 -10.72 -9.24
N ALA A 33 -13.66 -11.20 -10.39
CA ALA A 33 -14.52 -12.38 -10.48
C ALA A 33 -13.94 -13.64 -9.80
N ALA A 34 -12.60 -13.72 -9.66
CA ALA A 34 -11.90 -14.79 -8.95
C ALA A 34 -11.88 -14.62 -7.42
N GLY A 35 -12.60 -13.64 -6.86
CA GLY A 35 -12.65 -13.37 -5.42
C GLY A 35 -11.38 -12.72 -4.85
N ARG A 36 -10.51 -12.18 -5.71
CA ARG A 36 -9.25 -11.54 -5.33
C ARG A 36 -9.35 -10.02 -5.47
N ALA A 37 -8.91 -9.28 -4.45
CA ALA A 37 -8.72 -7.84 -4.53
C ALA A 37 -7.24 -7.52 -4.74
N GLU A 38 -6.91 -6.71 -5.74
CA GLU A 38 -5.54 -6.22 -5.96
C GLU A 38 -5.27 -5.02 -5.06
N GLY A 39 -4.16 -5.03 -4.32
CA GLY A 39 -3.72 -3.87 -3.55
C GLY A 39 -2.68 -3.06 -4.31
N ARG A 40 -2.57 -1.77 -4.03
CA ARG A 40 -1.41 -0.95 -4.41
C ARG A 40 -0.82 -0.28 -3.17
N LYS A 41 0.50 -0.19 -3.13
CA LYS A 41 1.24 0.57 -2.11
C LYS A 41 2.10 1.61 -2.75
N GLN A 42 2.09 2.81 -2.18
CA GLN A 42 3.03 3.87 -2.48
C GLN A 42 4.10 3.88 -1.41
N LEU A 43 5.33 3.64 -1.82
CA LEU A 43 6.49 3.64 -0.94
C LEU A 43 7.40 4.80 -1.31
N LEU A 44 7.83 5.56 -0.30
CA LEU A 44 8.92 6.49 -0.38
C LEU A 44 10.23 5.75 -0.08
N VAL A 45 11.15 5.73 -1.03
CA VAL A 45 12.52 5.26 -0.80
C VAL A 45 13.41 6.45 -0.46
N LEU A 46 14.19 6.36 0.61
CA LEU A 46 15.19 7.33 1.04
C LEU A 46 16.56 6.67 1.04
N GLN A 47 17.56 7.38 0.54
CA GLN A 47 18.95 6.92 0.47
C GLN A 47 19.80 7.73 1.45
N PRO A 48 20.16 7.17 2.62
CA PRO A 48 20.95 7.89 3.61
C PRO A 48 22.37 8.18 3.10
N GLY A 49 22.85 9.41 3.32
CA GLY A 49 24.21 9.83 2.95
C GLY A 49 24.31 10.52 1.58
N LEU A 50 23.21 10.70 0.85
CA LEU A 50 23.14 11.65 -0.26
C LEU A 50 22.93 13.08 0.29
N SER A 51 23.67 14.05 -0.25
CA SER A 51 23.48 15.49 0.05
C SER A 51 22.02 15.91 -0.18
N ALA A 52 21.48 16.87 0.58
CA ALA A 52 20.09 17.32 0.46
C ALA A 52 19.68 17.72 -0.98
N ALA A 53 20.59 18.30 -1.76
CA ALA A 53 20.37 18.62 -3.17
C ALA A 53 20.30 17.37 -4.08
N ALA A 54 21.01 16.29 -3.73
CA ALA A 54 20.89 14.97 -4.35
C ALA A 54 19.76 14.12 -3.75
N SER A 55 19.30 14.46 -2.55
CA SER A 55 18.22 13.78 -1.82
C SER A 55 16.85 14.08 -2.41
N ALA A 56 16.68 15.23 -3.07
CA ALA A 56 15.51 15.52 -3.92
C ALA A 56 15.37 14.53 -5.10
N VAL A 57 16.48 13.90 -5.54
CA VAL A 57 16.52 12.81 -6.54
C VAL A 57 16.41 11.42 -5.88
N GLY A 58 16.61 11.34 -4.57
CA GLY A 58 16.55 10.10 -3.78
C GLY A 58 15.12 9.67 -3.43
N ILE A 59 14.16 10.60 -3.40
CA ILE A 59 12.74 10.36 -3.14
C ILE A 59 12.12 9.73 -4.39
N LYS A 60 12.02 8.40 -4.38
CA LYS A 60 11.24 7.66 -5.39
C LYS A 60 9.95 7.18 -4.78
N VAL A 61 8.83 7.61 -5.36
CA VAL A 61 7.51 7.05 -5.06
C VAL A 61 7.31 5.85 -5.99
N LEU A 62 7.37 4.65 -5.42
CA LEU A 62 7.11 3.41 -6.14
C LEU A 62 5.67 2.96 -5.88
N SER A 63 4.94 2.69 -6.97
CA SER A 63 3.63 2.05 -6.93
C SER A 63 3.78 0.61 -7.40
N ALA A 64 3.59 -0.34 -6.50
CA ALA A 64 3.68 -1.76 -6.81
C ALA A 64 2.34 -2.46 -6.54
N PRO A 65 1.92 -3.40 -7.41
CA PRO A 65 0.80 -4.28 -7.10
C PRO A 65 1.21 -5.16 -5.92
N LEU A 66 0.38 -5.18 -4.88
CA LEU A 66 0.50 -6.17 -3.84
C LEU A 66 -0.18 -7.45 -4.29
N PRO A 67 0.43 -8.62 -4.04
CA PRO A 67 -0.26 -9.88 -4.26
C PRO A 67 -1.60 -9.83 -3.53
N ALA A 68 -2.65 -10.29 -4.21
CA ALA A 68 -4.01 -10.22 -3.71
C ALA A 68 -4.08 -10.76 -2.29
N ARG A 69 -4.40 -9.89 -1.32
CA ARG A 69 -4.52 -10.32 0.07
C ARG A 69 -5.68 -11.32 0.13
N ARG A 70 -5.45 -12.47 0.76
CA ARG A 70 -6.55 -13.37 1.12
C ARG A 70 -7.48 -12.58 2.02
N LEU A 71 -8.76 -12.49 1.65
CA LEU A 71 -9.80 -11.92 2.50
C LEU A 71 -9.75 -12.63 3.85
N SER A 72 -9.60 -11.85 4.92
CA SER A 72 -9.73 -12.36 6.28
C SER A 72 -11.15 -12.84 6.53
N TRP A 73 -11.32 -13.77 7.47
CA TRP A 73 -12.65 -14.28 7.84
C TRP A 73 -13.64 -13.18 8.23
N ARG A 74 -13.15 -12.08 8.83
CA ARG A 74 -13.96 -10.90 9.17
C ARG A 74 -14.45 -10.17 7.92
N GLU A 75 -13.61 -10.01 6.91
CA GLU A 75 -14.01 -9.37 5.65
C GLU A 75 -15.02 -10.25 4.89
N VAL A 76 -14.86 -11.57 4.91
CA VAL A 76 -15.85 -12.51 4.31
C VAL A 76 -17.24 -12.39 4.97
N ALA A 77 -17.28 -12.28 6.30
CA ALA A 77 -18.54 -12.09 7.03
C ALA A 77 -19.20 -10.74 6.67
N ASN A 78 -18.41 -9.67 6.63
CA ASN A 78 -18.89 -8.33 6.26
C ASN A 78 -19.50 -8.30 4.85
N TRP A 79 -18.89 -9.01 3.89
CA TRP A 79 -19.42 -9.12 2.53
C TRP A 79 -20.76 -9.88 2.47
N ARG A 80 -20.95 -10.91 3.30
CA ARG A 80 -22.25 -11.59 3.42
C ARG A 80 -23.31 -10.64 3.98
N GLU A 81 -22.97 -9.86 5.00
CA GLU A 81 -23.89 -8.90 5.61
C GLU A 81 -24.29 -7.81 4.61
N LEU A 82 -23.32 -7.24 3.87
CA LEU A 82 -23.58 -6.25 2.82
C LEU A 82 -24.45 -6.80 1.69
N HIS A 83 -24.20 -8.04 1.26
CA HIS A 83 -25.02 -8.69 0.23
C HIS A 83 -26.45 -8.96 0.70
N GLN A 84 -26.63 -9.37 1.95
CA GLN A 84 -27.98 -9.57 2.52
C GLN A 84 -28.70 -8.23 2.74
N ALA A 85 -27.99 -7.19 3.18
CA ALA A 85 -28.53 -5.84 3.30
C ALA A 85 -28.98 -5.31 1.93
N ALA A 86 -28.18 -5.52 0.88
CA ALA A 86 -28.54 -5.14 -0.49
C ALA A 86 -29.76 -5.91 -1.01
N LYS A 87 -29.85 -7.23 -0.75
CA LYS A 87 -31.04 -8.03 -1.07
C LYS A 87 -32.29 -7.53 -0.36
N LYS A 88 -32.17 -7.23 0.94
CA LYS A 88 -33.28 -6.71 1.75
C LYS A 88 -33.73 -5.34 1.25
N ASN A 89 -32.80 -4.43 0.94
CA ASN A 89 -33.12 -3.12 0.38
C ASN A 89 -33.80 -3.23 -0.99
N ARG A 90 -33.33 -4.13 -1.87
CA ARG A 90 -33.97 -4.37 -3.18
C ARG A 90 -35.40 -4.90 -3.04
N ALA A 91 -35.65 -5.81 -2.11
CA ALA A 91 -36.98 -6.34 -1.84
C ALA A 91 -37.91 -5.27 -1.25
N GLY A 92 -37.41 -4.43 -0.34
CA GLY A 92 -38.18 -3.32 0.23
C GLY A 92 -38.57 -2.27 -0.81
N MET A 93 -37.67 -1.95 -1.75
CA MET A 93 -37.94 -1.01 -2.84
C MET A 93 -39.01 -1.52 -3.80
N LEU A 94 -39.00 -2.82 -4.13
CA LEU A 94 -40.01 -3.44 -4.99
C LEU A 94 -41.40 -3.50 -4.32
N GLY A 95 -41.47 -3.75 -3.01
CA GLY A 95 -42.73 -3.76 -2.26
C GLY A 95 -43.36 -2.37 -2.09
N MET A 96 -42.54 -1.31 -1.99
CA MET A 96 -43.02 0.07 -1.98
C MET A 96 -43.60 0.50 -3.33
N SER A 97 -43.00 0.09 -4.46
CA SER A 97 -43.54 0.39 -5.79
C SER A 97 -44.89 -0.27 -6.08
N THR A 98 -45.24 -1.38 -5.42
CA THR A 98 -46.53 -2.08 -5.60
C THR A 98 -47.66 -1.53 -4.72
N LEU A 99 -47.35 -0.73 -3.69
CA LEU A 99 -48.33 -0.14 -2.77
C LEU A 99 -48.80 1.26 -3.20
N THR A 100 -48.21 1.81 -4.26
CA THR A 100 -48.54 3.15 -4.81
C THR A 100 -49.25 3.10 -6.17
N SER A 101 -49.90 1.98 -6.52
CA SER A 101 -50.78 1.86 -7.70
C SER A 101 -52.22 1.55 -7.31
#